data_AF-A0A1Z4LTT4-F1
#
_entry.id   AF-A0A1Z4LTT4-F1
#
_cell.length_a   1.000
_cell.length_b   1.000
_cell.length_c   1.000
_cell.angle_alpha   90.00
_cell.angle_beta   90.00
_cell.angle_gamma   90.00
#
_symmetry.space_group_name_H-M   'P 1'
#
loop_
_entity.id
_entity.type
_entity.pdbx_description
1 polymer ?
#
loop_
_entity_poly.entity_id
_entity_poly.type
_entity_poly.pdbx_seq_one_letter_code
_entity_poly.pdbx_strand_id
1 'polypeptide(L)'
;MTEVLSEPQFQIFTHPKTGVKTGRIYFPALFLADYHKSISQWLQKQDILFSEQDIKHYSDGSFRLYFRTKNSLETEYLQLVKPLTGSKQ
;
A
#
# COMPACT_ATOMS: atom_id res chain seq x y z
N MET A 1 -11.30 -18.99 12.65
CA MET A 1 -11.95 -17.83 12.01
C MET A 1 -10.83 -16.92 11.58
N THR A 2 -10.64 -16.71 10.27
CA THR A 2 -9.57 -15.84 9.78
C THR A 2 -9.97 -14.40 10.10
N GLU A 3 -9.17 -13.69 10.89
CA GLU A 3 -9.36 -12.27 11.10
C GLU A 3 -9.32 -11.58 9.73
N VAL A 4 -10.47 -11.06 9.29
CA VAL A 4 -10.56 -10.35 8.03
C VAL A 4 -9.89 -9.01 8.24
N LEU A 5 -8.65 -8.89 7.76
CA LEU A 5 -7.90 -7.65 7.82
C LEU A 5 -8.74 -6.56 7.15
N SER A 6 -9.16 -5.57 7.94
CA SER A 6 -10.00 -4.47 7.46
C SER A 6 -9.16 -3.26 7.03
N GLU A 7 -7.87 -3.25 7.38
CA GLU A 7 -6.96 -2.13 7.15
C GLU A 7 -5.70 -2.59 6.39
N PRO A 8 -5.09 -1.71 5.58
CA PRO A 8 -3.85 -2.00 4.91
C PRO A 8 -2.73 -2.33 5.89
N GLN A 9 -1.84 -3.26 5.51
CA GLN A 9 -0.67 -3.63 6.31
C GLN A 9 0.59 -3.10 5.65
N PHE A 10 1.29 -2.18 6.32
CA PHE A 10 2.49 -1.53 5.80
C PHE A 10 3.76 -2.03 6.49
N GLN A 11 4.79 -2.28 5.69
CA GLN A 11 6.13 -2.68 6.15
C GLN A 11 7.21 -2.04 5.28
N ILE A 12 8.39 -1.79 5.86
CA ILE A 12 9.55 -1.28 5.15
C ILE A 12 10.65 -2.33 5.15
N PHE A 13 11.19 -2.61 3.96
CA PHE A 13 12.33 -3.49 3.76
C PHE A 13 13.54 -2.65 3.39
N THR A 14 14.65 -2.83 4.09
CA THR A 14 15.93 -2.20 3.75
C THR A 14 16.84 -3.24 3.13
N HIS A 15 17.31 -2.99 1.91
CA HIS A 15 18.28 -3.88 1.27
C HIS A 15 19.61 -3.84 2.04
N PRO A 16 20.12 -4.98 2.54
CA PRO A 16 21.20 -5.00 3.52
C PRO A 16 22.54 -4.48 2.97
N LYS A 17 22.76 -4.55 1.65
CA LYS A 17 24.02 -4.10 1.03
C LYS A 17 24.00 -2.69 0.46
N THR A 18 22.84 -2.22 0.00
CA THR A 18 22.73 -0.93 -0.71
C THR A 18 21.97 0.12 0.10
N GLY A 19 21.37 -0.26 1.22
CA GLY A 19 20.55 0.64 2.04
C GLY A 19 19.23 1.07 1.37
N VAL A 20 18.94 0.61 0.16
CA VAL A 20 17.72 0.96 -0.58
C VAL A 20 16.51 0.48 0.20
N LYS A 21 15.59 1.39 0.52
CA LYS A 21 14.34 1.09 1.20
C LYS A 21 13.23 0.82 0.19
N THR A 22 12.42 -0.20 0.47
CA THR A 22 11.24 -0.58 -0.31
C THR A 22 10.05 -0.69 0.63
N GLY A 23 8.97 0.01 0.31
CA GLY A 23 7.70 -0.11 1.02
C GLY A 23 6.94 -1.32 0.52
N ARG A 24 6.22 -1.99 1.42
CA ARG A 24 5.28 -3.07 1.11
C ARG A 24 3.95 -2.74 1.74
N ILE A 25 2.89 -2.69 0.93
CA ILE A 25 1.52 -2.54 1.43
C ILE A 25 0.73 -3.76 0.97
N TYR A 26 0.06 -4.41 1.92
CA TYR A 26 -1.02 -5.35 1.61
C TYR A 26 -2.35 -4.59 1.69
N PHE A 27 -3.13 -4.64 0.62
CA PHE A 27 -4.45 -4.04 0.52
C PHE A 27 -5.52 -5.14 0.58
N PRO A 28 -6.25 -5.27 1.69
CA PRO A 28 -7.35 -6.23 1.80
C PRO A 28 -8.48 -5.92 0.81
N ALA A 29 -9.17 -6.97 0.35
CA ALA A 29 -10.26 -6.83 -0.62
C ALA A 29 -11.40 -5.92 -0.14
N LEU A 30 -11.78 -6.00 1.13
CA LEU A 30 -12.82 -5.13 1.71
C LEU A 30 -12.40 -3.66 1.70
N PHE A 31 -11.16 -3.37 2.08
CA PHE A 31 -10.64 -2.01 2.05
C PHE A 31 -10.58 -1.46 0.61
N LEU A 32 -10.22 -2.31 -0.36
CA LEU A 32 -10.24 -1.96 -1.77
C LEU A 32 -11.65 -1.65 -2.27
N ALA A 33 -12.66 -2.39 -1.83
CA ALA A 33 -14.05 -2.13 -2.22
C ALA A 33 -14.51 -0.72 -1.80
N ASP A 34 -14.14 -0.29 -0.59
CA ASP A 34 -14.53 1.02 -0.06
C ASP A 34 -13.70 2.19 -0.63
N TYR A 35 -12.42 1.96 -0.94
CA TYR A 35 -11.46 3.02 -1.25
C TYR A 35 -10.76 2.89 -2.62
N HIS A 36 -11.32 2.09 -3.54
CA HIS A 36 -10.74 1.81 -4.86
C HIS A 36 -10.26 3.06 -5.59
N LYS A 37 -11.07 4.12 -5.62
CA LYS A 37 -10.75 5.38 -6.31
C LYS A 37 -9.53 6.07 -5.71
N SER A 38 -9.49 6.22 -4.39
CA SER A 38 -8.38 6.88 -3.69
C SER A 38 -7.08 6.10 -3.83
N ILE A 39 -7.15 4.76 -3.77
CA ILE A 39 -6.00 3.88 -3.95
C ILE A 39 -5.50 3.97 -5.40
N SER A 40 -6.39 3.92 -6.38
CA SER A 40 -6.04 4.08 -7.80
C SER A 40 -5.34 5.42 -8.08
N GLN A 41 -5.86 6.51 -7.50
CA GLN A 41 -5.24 7.84 -7.63
C GLN A 41 -3.85 7.89 -6.97
N TRP A 42 -3.69 7.25 -5.81
CA TRP A 42 -2.38 7.17 -5.14
C TRP A 42 -1.38 6.36 -5.96
N LEU A 43 -1.79 5.23 -6.56
CA LEU A 43 -0.95 4.41 -7.45
C LEU A 43 -0.51 5.16 -8.72
N GLN A 44 -1.28 6.16 -9.17
CA GLN A 44 -0.96 6.97 -10.35
C GLN A 44 -0.01 8.15 -10.05
N LYS A 45 0.35 8.40 -8.79
CA LYS A 45 1.31 9.44 -8.45
C LYS A 45 2.69 9.09 -9.02
N GLN A 46 3.34 10.07 -9.67
CA GLN A 46 4.67 9.89 -10.28
C GLN A 46 5.76 9.52 -9.26
N ASP A 47 5.56 9.86 -7.99
CA ASP A 47 6.52 9.57 -6.92
C ASP A 47 6.37 8.15 -6.33
N ILE A 48 5.35 7.38 -6.74
CA ILE A 48 5.18 5.97 -6.34
C ILE A 48 5.70 5.10 -7.49
N LEU A 49 6.90 4.57 -7.31
CA LEU A 49 7.62 3.81 -8.33
C LEU A 49 7.47 2.31 -8.08
N PHE A 50 6.82 1.62 -9.01
CA PHE A 50 6.65 0.16 -9.03
C PHE A 50 6.48 -0.34 -10.46
N SER A 51 6.61 -1.64 -10.64
CA SER A 51 6.40 -2.37 -11.89
C SER A 51 5.38 -3.48 -11.70
N GLU A 52 4.97 -4.16 -12.77
CA GLU A 52 4.02 -5.28 -12.68
C GLU A 52 4.52 -6.41 -11.76
N GLN A 53 5.83 -6.65 -11.71
CA GLN A 53 6.44 -7.67 -10.85
C GLN A 53 6.35 -7.32 -9.36
N ASP A 54 6.17 -6.04 -9.05
CA ASP A 54 6.02 -5.55 -7.69
C ASP A 54 4.59 -5.72 -7.17
N ILE A 55 3.66 -6.21 -7.99
CA ILE A 55 2.28 -6.47 -7.60
C ILE A 55 2.03 -7.97 -7.50
N LYS A 56 1.57 -8.40 -6.33
CA LYS A 56 1.07 -9.76 -6.12
C LYS A 56 -0.43 -9.72 -5.85
N HIS A 57 -1.21 -10.19 -6.82
CA HIS A 57 -2.66 -10.37 -6.69
C HIS A 57 -2.98 -11.68 -5.96
N TYR A 58 -4.08 -11.70 -5.22
CA TYR A 58 -4.60 -12.87 -4.53
C TYR A 58 -6.02 -13.19 -5.04
N SER A 59 -6.46 -14.42 -4.85
CA SER A 59 -7.74 -14.92 -5.36
C SER A 59 -8.97 -14.27 -4.72
N ASP A 60 -8.81 -13.64 -3.57
CA ASP A 60 -9.86 -12.92 -2.84
C ASP A 60 -10.05 -11.47 -3.31
N GLY A 61 -9.30 -11.03 -4.33
CA GLY A 61 -9.32 -9.66 -4.83
C GLY A 61 -8.44 -8.68 -4.05
N SER A 62 -7.74 -9.16 -3.01
CA SER A 62 -6.68 -8.39 -2.37
C SER A 62 -5.43 -8.35 -3.24
N PHE A 63 -4.57 -7.37 -3.00
CA PHE A 63 -3.23 -7.38 -3.59
C PHE A 63 -2.18 -6.84 -2.64
N ARG A 64 -0.93 -7.20 -2.91
CA ARG A 64 0.25 -6.68 -2.24
C ARG A 64 1.11 -5.94 -3.23
N LEU A 65 1.48 -4.72 -2.86
CA LEU A 65 2.35 -3.86 -3.63
C LEU A 65 3.70 -3.72 -2.94
N TYR A 66 4.77 -3.80 -3.73
CA TYR A 66 6.08 -3.28 -3.39
C TYR A 66 6.29 -1.98 -4.14
N PHE A 67 6.79 -0.95 -3.47
CA PHE A 67 6.99 0.35 -4.10
C PHE A 67 8.20 1.07 -3.51
N ARG A 68 8.73 1.98 -4.31
CA ARG A 68 9.76 2.93 -3.91
C ARG A 68 9.20 4.33 -4.08
N THR A 69 9.73 5.28 -3.33
CA THR A 69 9.41 6.69 -3.49
C THR A 69 10.63 7.55 -3.19
N LYS A 70 10.64 8.76 -3.75
CA LYS A 70 11.65 9.78 -3.43
C LYS A 70 11.41 10.36 -2.03
N ASN A 71 10.17 10.31 -1.56
CA ASN A 71 9.77 10.76 -0.23
C ASN A 71 10.02 9.68 0.83
N SER A 72 9.68 9.96 2.09
CA SER A 72 9.64 8.91 3.11
C SER A 72 8.49 7.95 2.84
N LEU A 73 8.78 6.65 2.84
CA LEU A 73 7.78 5.59 2.67
C LEU A 73 6.68 5.67 3.74
N GLU A 74 7.03 6.04 4.98
CA GLU A 74 6.08 6.20 6.08
C GLU A 74 5.13 7.37 5.82
N THR A 75 5.66 8.49 5.32
CA THR A 75 4.85 9.66 4.98
C THR A 75 3.87 9.35 3.85
N GLU A 76 4.30 8.65 2.79
CA GLU A 76 3.41 8.26 1.71
C GLU A 76 2.31 7.31 2.17
N TYR A 77 2.64 6.35 3.03
CA TYR A 77 1.64 5.46 3.62
C TYR A 77 0.64 6.22 4.50
N LEU A 78 1.11 7.12 5.37
CA LEU A 78 0.25 7.93 6.23
C LEU A 78 -0.66 8.86 5.42
N GLN A 79 -0.17 9.46 4.34
CA GLN A 79 -0.98 10.28 3.44
C GLN A 79 -2.05 9.47 2.72
N LEU A 80 -1.78 8.21 2.41
CA LEU A 80 -2.79 7.31 1.85
C LEU A 80 -3.86 6.96 2.88
N VAL A 81 -3.47 6.56 4.09
CA VAL A 81 -4.41 5.97 5.06
C VAL A 81 -5.17 7.02 5.87
N LYS A 82 -4.54 8.13 6.28
CA LYS A 82 -5.20 9.18 7.09
C LYS A 82 -6.56 9.67 6.54
N PRO A 83 -6.70 10.02 5.25
CA PRO A 83 -7.99 10.47 4.73
C PRO A 83 -9.02 9.34 4.59
N LEU A 84 -8.58 8.08 4.60
CA LEU A 84 -9.45 6.91 4.42
C LEU A 84 -9.94 6.35 5.76
N THR A 85 -9.14 6.47 6.83
CA THR A 85 -9.50 5.97 8.17
C THR A 85 -9.90 7.08 9.15
N GLY A 86 -9.59 8.34 8.84
CA GLY A 86 -9.93 9.51 9.66
C GLY A 86 -11.40 9.92 9.64
N SER A 87 -12.24 9.28 8.81
CA SER A 87 -13.68 9.56 8.69
C SER A 87 -14.59 8.55 9.41
N LYS A 88 -14.07 7.77 10.37
CA LYS A 88 -14.94 7.16 11.38
C LYS A 88 -15.27 8.22 12.44
N GLN A 89 -16.23 9.09 12.14
CA GLN A 89 -17.04 9.80 13.14
C GLN A 89 -18.40 9.11 13.24
#